data_AF-A0A1I7VMQ0-F1
#
_entry.id   AF-A0A1I7VMQ0-F1
#
_cell.length_a   1.000
_cell.length_b   1.000
_cell.length_c   1.000
_cell.angle_alpha   90.00
_cell.angle_beta   90.00
_cell.angle_gamma   90.00
#
_symmetry.space_group_name_H-M   'P 1'
#
loop_
_entity.id
_entity.type
_entity.pdbx_description
1 polymer ?
#
loop_
_entity_poly.entity_id
_entity_poly.type
_entity_poly.pdbx_seq_one_letter_code
_entity_poly.pdbx_strand_id
1 'polypeptide(L)'
;MAFLRPTESRQKRTTNTMACLLQAMEGNSVVIELKDYSTVQGTLAHCDDAMNVEMKVVTIHDSKHHSVPFHCDSFYIQGKFIRFVHFDHYFNAAKVIHKWLNVPRKLGGSSRRRTR
;
A
#
# COMPACT_ATOMS: atom_id res chain seq x y z
N MET A 1 4.52 -8.56 15.31
CA MET A 1 5.26 -7.98 14.15
C MET A 1 5.54 -6.52 14.46
N ALA A 2 6.81 -6.10 14.43
CA ALA A 2 7.19 -4.73 14.74
C ALA A 2 6.90 -3.83 13.52
N PHE A 3 5.91 -2.94 13.63
CA PHE A 3 5.69 -1.87 12.66
C PHE A 3 6.86 -0.89 12.74
N LEU A 4 7.72 -0.87 11.72
CA LEU A 4 8.75 0.16 11.57
C LEU A 4 8.05 1.53 11.49
N ARG A 5 8.30 2.40 12.47
CA ARG A 5 7.78 3.76 12.46
C ARG A 5 8.33 4.50 11.23
N PRO A 6 7.50 5.18 10.43
CA PRO A 6 7.99 5.97 9.31
C PRO A 6 8.95 7.05 9.82
N THR A 7 10.08 7.24 9.14
CA THR A 7 10.94 8.41 9.34
C THR A 7 10.23 9.66 8.80
N GLU A 8 10.59 10.85 9.29
CA GLU A 8 9.98 12.10 8.80
C GLU A 8 10.14 12.28 7.27
N SER A 9 11.25 11.82 6.70
CA SER A 9 11.47 11.86 5.24
C SER A 9 10.54 10.92 4.48
N ARG A 10 10.31 9.70 4.98
CA ARG A 10 9.38 8.72 4.42
C ARG A 10 7.94 9.25 4.49
N GLN A 11 7.59 9.86 5.62
CA GLN A 11 6.29 10.50 5.81
C GLN A 11 6.05 11.65 4.82
N LYS A 12 7.04 12.54 4.61
CA LYS A 12 6.97 13.62 3.60
C LYS A 12 6.79 13.08 2.17
N ARG A 13 7.42 11.96 1.83
CA ARG A 13 7.28 11.34 0.51
C ARG A 13 5.88 10.80 0.30
N THR A 14 5.33 10.09 1.28
CA THR A 14 3.98 9.56 1.10
C THR A 14 2.93 10.66 1.00
N THR A 15 3.03 11.74 1.80
CA THR A 15 2.05 12.84 1.72
C THR A 15 2.07 13.58 0.38
N ASN A 16 3.15 13.46 -0.38
CA ASN A 16 3.35 14.18 -1.64
C ASN A 16 3.19 13.28 -2.88
N THR A 17 2.73 12.04 -2.72
CA THR A 17 2.57 11.06 -3.80
C THR A 17 1.26 10.30 -3.66
N MET A 18 0.83 9.62 -4.73
CA MET A 18 -0.37 8.78 -4.69
C MET A 18 -0.23 7.51 -3.84
N ALA A 19 0.96 7.22 -3.31
CA ALA A 19 1.14 6.16 -2.32
C ALA A 19 0.22 6.34 -1.10
N CYS A 20 -0.10 7.60 -0.73
CA CYS A 20 -1.02 7.87 0.37
C CYS A 20 -2.42 7.30 0.15
N LEU A 21 -2.90 7.23 -1.10
CA LEU A 21 -4.19 6.66 -1.40
C LEU A 21 -4.20 5.15 -1.13
N LEU A 22 -3.15 4.44 -1.59
CA LEU A 22 -3.03 3.00 -1.33
C LEU A 22 -2.87 2.71 0.16
N GLN A 23 -2.08 3.51 0.88
CA GLN A 23 -1.95 3.40 2.34
C GLN A 23 -3.28 3.65 3.07
N ALA A 24 -4.12 4.54 2.55
CA ALA A 24 -5.45 4.79 3.10
C ALA A 24 -6.43 3.63 2.83
N MET A 25 -6.11 2.73 1.90
CA MET A 25 -6.92 1.58 1.50
C MET A 25 -6.38 0.26 2.05
N GLU A 26 -5.43 0.29 2.99
CA GLU A 26 -5.01 -0.91 3.72
C GLU A 26 -6.22 -1.58 4.38
N GLY A 27 -6.33 -2.90 4.20
CA GLY A 27 -7.47 -3.72 4.62
C GLY A 27 -8.50 -3.99 3.52
N ASN A 28 -8.46 -3.28 2.39
CA ASN A 28 -9.42 -3.48 1.30
C ASN A 28 -8.97 -4.59 0.34
N SER A 29 -9.95 -5.28 -0.27
CA SER A 29 -9.71 -6.18 -1.39
C SER A 29 -9.41 -5.37 -2.65
N VAL A 30 -8.34 -5.73 -3.35
CA VAL A 30 -7.90 -5.09 -4.59
C VAL A 30 -7.41 -6.12 -5.59
N VAL A 31 -7.43 -5.75 -6.87
CA VAL A 31 -6.73 -6.49 -7.93
C VAL A 31 -5.59 -5.61 -8.44
N ILE A 32 -4.36 -6.08 -8.31
CA ILE A 32 -3.18 -5.40 -8.82
C ILE A 32 -2.81 -6.03 -10.16
N GLU A 33 -2.82 -5.21 -11.20
CA GLU A 33 -2.36 -5.59 -12.52
C GLU A 33 -0.89 -5.21 -12.68
N LEU A 34 -0.05 -6.20 -12.95
CA LEU A 34 1.37 -6.02 -13.16
C LEU A 34 1.65 -5.60 -14.61
N LYS A 35 2.87 -5.09 -14.83
CA LYS A 35 3.34 -4.63 -16.16
C LYS A 35 3.46 -5.76 -17.18
N ASP A 36 3.60 -6.99 -16.73
CA ASP A 36 3.58 -8.19 -17.57
C ASP A 36 2.17 -8.74 -17.80
N TYR A 37 1.14 -7.96 -17.46
CA TYR A 37 -0.29 -8.30 -17.60
C TYR A 37 -0.78 -9.38 -16.64
N SER A 38 0.07 -9.95 -15.78
CA SER A 38 -0.42 -10.82 -14.70
C SER A 38 -1.25 -10.00 -13.70
N THR A 39 -2.19 -10.66 -13.03
CA THR A 39 -3.05 -10.03 -12.02
C THR A 39 -2.90 -10.72 -10.68
N VAL A 40 -2.90 -9.91 -9.62
CA VAL A 40 -2.78 -10.34 -8.24
C VAL A 40 -3.98 -9.82 -7.49
N GLN A 41 -4.91 -10.72 -7.16
CA GLN A 41 -6.11 -10.41 -6.39
C GLN A 41 -5.87 -10.77 -4.93
N GLY A 42 -6.22 -9.89 -4.00
CA GLY A 42 -6.14 -10.18 -2.56
C GLY A 42 -6.42 -8.95 -1.71
N THR A 43 -6.15 -9.07 -0.41
CA THR A 43 -6.31 -7.96 0.54
C THR A 43 -5.03 -7.16 0.66
N LEU A 44 -5.11 -5.83 0.47
CA LEU A 44 -3.98 -4.92 0.65
C LEU A 44 -3.59 -4.87 2.13
N ALA A 45 -2.45 -5.46 2.51
CA ALA A 45 -2.00 -5.53 3.90
C ALA A 45 -1.11 -4.34 4.30
N HIS A 46 -0.24 -3.91 3.39
CA HIS A 46 0.61 -2.74 3.58
C HIS A 46 1.04 -2.13 2.24
N CYS A 47 1.27 -0.82 2.22
CA CYS A 47 1.89 -0.12 1.08
C CYS A 47 2.96 0.86 1.59
N ASP A 48 4.17 0.82 1.03
CA ASP A 48 5.19 1.81 1.38
C ASP A 48 5.16 3.08 0.49
N ASP A 49 6.08 4.02 0.76
CA ASP A 49 6.22 5.26 0.01
C ASP A 49 6.77 5.07 -1.42
N ALA A 50 7.27 3.89 -1.76
CA ALA A 50 7.68 3.50 -3.10
C ALA A 50 6.63 2.62 -3.80
N MET A 51 5.43 2.50 -3.22
CA MET A 51 4.34 1.62 -3.67
C MET A 51 4.73 0.14 -3.74
N ASN A 52 5.72 -0.30 -2.94
CA ASN A 52 5.85 -1.71 -2.67
C ASN A 52 4.68 -2.15 -1.79
N VAL A 53 4.07 -3.27 -2.15
CA VAL A 53 2.81 -3.73 -1.59
C VAL A 53 2.98 -5.10 -0.98
N GLU A 54 2.49 -5.26 0.25
CA GLU A 54 2.22 -6.56 0.86
C GLU A 54 0.72 -6.86 0.72
N MET A 55 0.41 -8.07 0.26
CA MET A 55 -0.96 -8.57 0.13
C MET A 55 -1.16 -9.85 0.92
N LYS A 56 -2.39 -10.09 1.36
CA LYS A 56 -2.82 -11.30 2.07
C LYS A 56 -3.96 -12.01 1.33
N VAL A 57 -4.04 -13.33 1.50
CA VAL A 57 -5.07 -14.20 0.89
C VAL A 57 -5.15 -13.94 -0.61
N VAL A 58 -4.08 -14.33 -1.30
CA VAL A 58 -3.77 -13.88 -2.65
C VAL A 58 -4.06 -14.98 -3.66
N THR A 59 -4.66 -14.58 -4.78
CA THR A 59 -4.79 -15.38 -5.99
C THR A 59 -4.08 -14.66 -7.14
N ILE A 60 -3.19 -15.38 -7.83
CA ILE A 60 -2.38 -14.85 -8.92
C ILE A 60 -2.83 -15.51 -10.22
N HIS A 61 -3.14 -14.69 -11.22
CA HIS A 61 -3.43 -15.13 -12.57
C HIS A 61 -2.31 -14.69 -13.51
N ASP A 62 -1.68 -15.66 -14.17
CA ASP A 62 -0.67 -15.42 -15.19
C ASP A 62 -1.35 -15.09 -16.53
N SER A 63 -0.87 -14.04 -17.20
CA SER A 63 -1.38 -13.63 -18.51
C SER A 63 -0.86 -14.50 -19.65
N LYS A 64 0.30 -15.15 -19.50
CA LYS A 64 1.01 -15.82 -20.59
C LYS A 64 0.67 -17.28 -20.74
N HIS A 65 0.43 -17.96 -19.62
CA HIS A 65 0.44 -19.43 -19.61
C HIS A 65 -0.93 -20.09 -19.52
N HIS A 66 -2.04 -19.32 -19.51
CA HIS A 66 -3.39 -19.85 -19.26
C HIS A 66 -3.41 -20.88 -18.11
N SER A 67 -2.52 -20.68 -17.14
CA SER A 67 -2.24 -21.62 -16.08
C SER A 67 -3.32 -21.52 -15.01
N VAL A 68 -3.48 -22.61 -14.27
CA VAL A 68 -4.34 -22.64 -13.08
C VAL A 68 -3.89 -21.52 -12.14
N PRO A 69 -4.82 -20.73 -11.56
CA PRO A 69 -4.48 -19.67 -10.62
C PRO A 69 -3.64 -20.21 -9.46
N PHE A 70 -2.63 -19.44 -9.06
CA PHE A 70 -1.78 -19.77 -7.92
C PHE A 70 -2.28 -19.07 -6.66
N HIS A 71 -2.32 -19.78 -5.54
CA HIS A 71 -2.80 -19.25 -4.27
C HIS A 71 -1.69 -19.18 -3.22
N CYS A 72 -1.63 -18.08 -2.46
CA CYS A 72 -0.74 -17.98 -1.30
C CYS A 72 -1.30 -17.05 -0.22
N ASP A 73 -0.88 -17.27 1.03
CA ASP A 73 -1.36 -16.47 2.17
C ASP A 73 -0.79 -15.06 2.20
N SER A 74 0.43 -14.89 1.66
CA SER A 74 1.16 -13.63 1.65
C SER A 74 1.91 -13.47 0.33
N PHE A 75 1.85 -12.27 -0.25
CA PHE A 75 2.56 -11.95 -1.48
C PHE A 75 3.13 -10.53 -1.41
N TYR A 76 4.36 -10.35 -1.89
CA TYR A 76 5.03 -9.05 -1.92
C TYR A 76 5.28 -8.62 -3.36
N ILE A 77 4.86 -7.40 -3.68
CA ILE A 77 4.97 -6.82 -5.02
C ILE A 77 5.86 -5.58 -4.92
N GLN A 78 6.91 -5.52 -5.75
CA GLN A 78 7.68 -4.30 -5.88
C GLN A 78 6.89 -3.26 -6.70
N GLY A 79 6.82 -2.02 -6.23
CA GLY A 79 6.01 -0.97 -6.86
C GLY A 79 6.37 -0.71 -8.32
N LYS A 80 7.63 -0.93 -8.70
CA LYS A 80 8.09 -0.79 -10.10
C LYS A 80 7.42 -1.75 -11.08
N PHE A 81 6.82 -2.85 -10.62
CA PHE A 81 6.13 -3.83 -11.46
C PHE A 81 4.62 -3.59 -11.53
N ILE A 82 4.07 -2.71 -10.68
CA ILE A 82 2.64 -2.37 -10.69
C ILE A 82 2.34 -1.49 -11.91
N ARG A 83 1.23 -1.79 -12.59
CA ARG A 83 0.67 -0.96 -13.65
C ARG A 83 -0.65 -0.33 -13.22
N PHE A 84 -1.59 -1.13 -12.71
CA PHE A 84 -2.87 -0.65 -12.20
C PHE A 84 -3.20 -1.28 -10.85
N VAL A 85 -3.97 -0.54 -10.05
CA VAL A 85 -4.64 -1.06 -8.85
C VAL A 85 -6.13 -0.84 -9.06
N HIS A 86 -6.85 -1.94 -9.16
CA HIS A 86 -8.29 -1.97 -9.35
C HIS A 86 -8.97 -2.16 -7.99
N PHE A 87 -10.00 -1.36 -7.76
CA PHE A 87 -10.84 -1.43 -6.56
C PHE A 87 -12.20 -2.01 -6.95
N ASP A 88 -12.78 -2.79 -6.05
CA ASP A 88 -14.08 -3.46 -6.24
C ASP A 88 -15.28 -2.51 -6.14
N HIS A 89 -15.07 -1.27 -5.68
CA HIS A 89 -16.12 -0.25 -5.57
C HIS A 89 -15.60 1.13 -5.94
N TYR A 90 -16.53 1.99 -6.38
CA TYR A 90 -16.27 3.42 -6.54
C TYR A 90 -16.18 4.11 -5.19
N PHE A 91 -15.18 4.97 -5.03
CA PHE A 91 -15.03 5.82 -3.85
C PHE A 91 -14.51 7.20 -4.26
N ASN A 92 -14.76 8.20 -3.41
CA ASN A 92 -14.20 9.53 -3.61
C ASN A 92 -12.74 9.56 -3.15
N ALA A 93 -11.80 9.41 -4.09
CA ALA A 93 -10.37 9.38 -3.81
C ALA A 93 -9.88 10.64 -3.09
N ALA A 94 -10.35 11.82 -3.48
CA ALA A 94 -9.97 13.07 -2.83
C ALA A 94 -10.36 13.07 -1.35
N LYS A 95 -11.58 12.61 -1.03
CA LYS A 95 -12.06 12.51 0.36
C LYS A 95 -11.21 11.53 1.18
N VAL A 96 -10.82 10.40 0.60
CA VAL A 96 -9.96 9.40 1.26
C VAL A 96 -8.58 9.98 1.54
N ILE A 97 -7.96 10.62 0.54
CA ILE A 97 -6.65 11.27 0.67
C ILE A 97 -6.70 12.36 1.73
N HIS A 98 -7.69 13.25 1.70
CA HIS A 98 -7.86 14.30 2.70
C HIS A 98 -8.02 13.74 4.12
N LYS A 99 -8.83 12.68 4.29
CA LYS A 99 -8.98 12.02 5.59
C LYS A 99 -7.63 11.48 6.07
N TRP A 100 -6.88 10.82 5.19
CA TRP A 100 -5.59 10.21 5.53
C TRP A 100 -4.52 11.24 5.89
N LEU A 101 -4.45 12.37 5.16
CA LEU A 101 -3.52 13.46 5.44
C LEU A 101 -3.82 14.17 6.76
N ASN A 102 -5.10 14.28 7.13
CA ASN A 102 -5.55 14.97 8.33
C ASN A 102 -5.56 14.10 9.60
N VAL A 103 -5.19 12.81 9.52
CA VAL A 103 -5.04 11.98 10.71
C VAL A 103 -3.89 12.55 11.56
N PRO A 104 -4.13 12.98 12.81
CA PRO A 104 -3.06 13.40 13.71
C PRO A 104 -2.18 12.20 14.03
N ARG A 105 -1.09 12.05 13.28
CA ARG A 105 -0.07 11.05 13.61
C ARG A 105 0.62 11.57 14.84
N LYS A 106 0.56 10.82 15.94
CA LYS A 106 1.31 11.14 17.17
C LYS A 106 2.78 11.30 16.81
N LEU A 107 3.24 12.53 16.56
CA LEU A 107 4.65 12.83 16.48
C LEU A 107 5.24 12.43 17.83
N GLY A 108 6.34 11.69 17.79
CA GLY A 108 7.07 11.30 19.00
C GLY A 108 7.55 12.54 19.74
N GLY A 109 6.75 13.01 20.68
CA GLY A 109 7.17 13.96 21.70
C GLY A 109 8.09 13.25 22.68
N SER A 110 9.39 13.26 22.41
CA SER A 110 10.39 13.36 23.47
C SER A 110 11.21 14.60 23.19
N SER A 111 10.73 15.73 23.69
CA SER A 111 11.59 16.87 23.97
C SER A 111 12.68 16.36 24.92
N ARG A 112 13.86 16.05 24.39
CA ARG A 112 15.08 15.98 25.18
C ARG A 112 15.29 17.40 25.70
N ARG A 113 14.80 17.67 26.92
CA ARG A 113 15.23 18.83 27.69
C ARG A 113 16.76 18.76 27.76
N ARG A 114 17.42 19.64 27.02
CA ARG A 114 18.83 19.96 27.24
C ARG A 114 18.88 20.66 28.60
N THR A 115 19.18 19.90 29.65
CA THR A 115 19.71 20.49 30.88
C THR A 115 21.12 20.98 30.58
N ARG A 116 21.34 22.27 30.89
CA ARG A 116 22.63 22.93 30.88
C ARG A 116 23.59 22.28 31.88
#